data_AF-A0A0L8VCD7-F1
#
_entry.id   AF-A0A0L8VCD7-F1
#
_cell.length_a   1.000
_cell.length_b   1.000
_cell.length_c   1.000
_cell.angle_alpha   90.00
_cell.angle_beta   90.00
_cell.angle_gamma   90.00
#
_symmetry.space_group_name_H-M   'P 1'
#
loop_
_entity.id
_entity.type
_entity.pdbx_description
1 polymer ?
#
loop_
_entity_poly.entity_id
_entity_poly.type
_entity_poly.pdbx_seq_one_letter_code
_entity_poly.pdbx_strand_id
1 'polypeptide(L)' 'MNDFTSRCFVCQKKLDPAKASKNLALNLPVCKACKGTDEEKDKARELTDGLADGFVCGCI' A
#
# COMPACT_ATOMS: atom_id res chain seq x y z
N MET A 1 1.40 -10.89 -18.88
CA MET A 1 0.47 -10.45 -17.82
C MET A 1 1.34 -10.06 -16.64
N ASN A 2 1.37 -8.76 -16.31
CA ASN A 2 2.34 -8.18 -15.39
C ASN A 2 1.61 -7.91 -14.06
N ASP A 3 1.52 -8.93 -13.20
CA ASP A 3 0.90 -8.92 -11.87
C ASP A 3 1.73 -8.10 -10.85
N PHE A 4 1.98 -6.83 -11.14
CA PHE A 4 2.63 -5.90 -10.21
C PHE A 4 1.67 -5.38 -9.13
N THR A 5 0.35 -5.52 -9.33
CA THR A 5 -0.69 -4.96 -8.44
C THR A 5 -1.08 -5.89 -7.28
N SER A 6 -0.31 -6.95 -7.05
CA SER A 6 -0.72 -8.03 -6.14
C SER A 6 0.36 -8.33 -5.11
N ARG A 7 0.96 -7.30 -4.51
CA ARG A 7 1.88 -7.47 -3.38
C ARG A 7 1.42 -6.63 -2.20
N CYS A 8 1.62 -7.14 -0.99
CA CYS A 8 1.26 -6.40 0.22
C CYS A 8 2.12 -5.14 0.34
N PHE A 9 1.53 -3.97 0.51
CA PHE A 9 2.32 -2.75 0.68
C PHE A 9 3.16 -2.75 1.98
N VAL A 10 2.70 -3.48 3.01
CA VAL A 10 3.40 -3.66 4.29
C VAL A 10 4.54 -4.68 4.17
N CYS A 11 4.22 -5.96 3.95
CA CYS A 11 5.22 -7.03 3.97
C CYS A 11 5.81 -7.41 2.59
N GLN A 12 5.41 -6.72 1.51
CA GLN A 12 5.80 -6.99 0.11
C GLN A 12 5.60 -8.42 -0.40
N LYS A 13 4.91 -9.28 0.37
CA LYS A 13 4.56 -10.63 -0.04
C LYS A 13 3.61 -10.61 -1.23
N LYS A 14 3.77 -11.57 -2.14
CA LYS A 14 2.77 -11.85 -3.18
C LYS A 14 1.42 -12.16 -2.54
N LEU A 15 0.41 -11.47 -3.00
CA LEU A 15 -0.99 -11.63 -2.66
C LEU A 15 -1.75 -11.92 -3.93
N ASP A 16 -2.82 -12.69 -3.83
CA ASP A 16 -3.78 -12.74 -4.93
C ASP A 16 -4.63 -11.48 -4.91
N PRO A 17 -4.79 -10.75 -6.02
CA PRO A 17 -5.63 -9.56 -6.06
C PRO A 17 -7.10 -9.89 -5.76
N ALA A 18 -7.52 -11.14 -6.01
CA ALA A 18 -8.84 -11.66 -5.66
C ALA A 18 -9.04 -11.90 -4.14
N LYS A 19 -7.96 -12.03 -3.36
CA LYS A 19 -8.00 -12.31 -1.92
C LYS A 19 -7.38 -11.19 -1.06
N ALA A 20 -6.68 -10.24 -1.68
CA ALA A 20 -6.11 -9.08 -1.04
C ALA A 20 -7.22 -8.10 -0.65
N SER A 21 -7.13 -7.55 0.57
CA SER A 21 -7.94 -6.37 0.94
C SER A 21 -7.20 -5.12 0.49
N LYS A 22 -7.91 -4.01 0.28
CA LYS A 22 -7.27 -2.71 0.09
C LYS A 22 -7.40 -1.90 1.37
N ASN A 23 -6.34 -1.17 1.72
CA ASN A 23 -6.43 -0.19 2.78
C ASN A 23 -7.26 1.02 2.31
N LEU A 24 -8.21 1.50 3.11
CA LEU A 24 -9.07 2.62 2.73
C LEU A 24 -8.31 3.95 2.64
N ALA A 25 -7.28 4.14 3.47
CA ALA A 25 -6.52 5.39 3.49
C ALA A 25 -5.63 5.56 2.24
N LEU A 26 -5.01 4.49 1.78
CA LEU A 26 -4.04 4.53 0.67
C LEU A 26 -4.52 3.86 -0.63
N ASN A 27 -5.65 3.16 -0.59
CA ASN A 27 -6.11 2.26 -1.67
C ASN A 27 -5.09 1.19 -2.10
N LEU A 28 -4.10 0.91 -1.25
CA LEU A 28 -3.05 -0.08 -1.53
C LEU A 28 -3.45 -1.49 -1.05
N PRO A 29 -3.03 -2.55 -1.77
CA PRO A 29 -3.28 -3.94 -1.41
C PRO A 29 -2.56 -4.33 -0.11
N VAL A 30 -3.32 -4.85 0.85
CA VAL A 30 -2.87 -5.38 2.14
C VAL A 30 -3.31 -6.83 2.31
N CYS A 31 -2.42 -7.63 2.87
CA CYS A 31 -2.69 -9.03 3.17
C CYS A 31 -3.55 -9.12 4.44
N LYS A 32 -4.33 -10.21 4.60
CA LYS A 32 -5.14 -10.40 5.81
C LYS A 32 -4.33 -10.44 7.11
N ALA A 33 -3.04 -10.79 7.04
CA ALA A 33 -2.16 -10.84 8.20
C ALA A 33 -1.70 -9.45 8.65
N CYS A 34 -1.43 -8.54 7.71
CA CYS A 34 -1.09 -7.15 8.02
C CYS A 34 -2.35 -6.28 8.20
N LYS A 35 -3.51 -6.73 7.70
CA LYS A 35 -4.75 -5.95 7.74
C LYS A 35 -5.15 -5.62 9.17
N GLY A 36 -5.22 -4.33 9.51
CA GLY A 36 -5.60 -3.86 10.85
C GLY A 36 -4.52 -4.02 11.93
N THR A 37 -3.28 -4.33 11.54
CA THR A 37 -2.12 -4.31 12.44
C THR A 37 -1.55 -2.90 12.60
N ASP A 38 -0.79 -2.67 13.66
CA ASP A 38 -0.08 -1.40 13.87
C ASP A 38 0.92 -1.11 12.73
N GLU A 39 1.56 -2.15 12.17
CA GLU A 39 2.45 -2.03 11.00
C GLU A 39 1.72 -1.49 9.76
N GLU A 40 0.46 -1.88 9.52
CA GLU A 40 -0.33 -1.31 8.42
C GLU A 40 -0.57 0.18 8.62
N LYS A 41 -0.93 0.59 9.84
CA LYS A 41 -1.20 2.00 10.16
C LYS A 41 0.06 2.86 10.06
N ASP A 42 1.17 2.34 10.58
CA ASP A 42 2.46 3.03 10.54
C ASP A 42 2.94 3.21 9.10
N LYS A 43 3.02 2.11 8.31
CA LYS A 43 3.34 2.19 6.89
C LYS A 43 2.36 3.04 6.10
N ALA A 44 1.07 2.99 6.45
CA ALA A 44 0.08 3.80 5.76
C ALA A 44 0.32 5.29 5.99
N ARG A 45 0.69 5.67 7.21
CA ARG A 45 1.02 7.05 7.57
C ARG A 45 2.32 7.49 6.90
N GLU A 46 3.38 6.69 6.98
CA GLU A 46 4.66 6.98 6.32
C GLU A 46 4.50 7.17 4.80
N LEU A 47 3.74 6.30 4.14
CA LEU A 47 3.51 6.40 2.70
C LEU A 47 2.59 7.57 2.34
N THR A 48 1.60 7.89 3.17
CA THR A 48 0.74 9.07 2.97
C THR A 48 1.56 10.36 3.09
N ASP A 49 2.44 10.42 4.10
CA ASP A 49 3.32 11.55 4.37
C ASP A 49 4.39 11.70 3.26
N GLY A 50 5.05 10.61 2.88
CA GLY A 50 6.03 10.60 1.79
C GLY A 50 5.43 10.85 0.40
N LEU A 51 4.18 10.46 0.16
CA LEU A 51 3.48 10.79 -1.09
C LEU A 51 3.07 12.26 -1.14
N ALA A 52 2.78 12.88 0.01
CA ALA A 52 2.52 14.31 0.10
C ALA A 52 3.79 15.15 -0.17
N ASP A 53 4.96 14.65 0.22
CA ASP A 53 6.26 15.29 -0.09
C ASP A 53 6.67 15.09 -1.56
N GLY A 54 6.25 13.97 -2.17
CA GLY A 54 6.49 13.65 -3.59
C GLY A 54 5.53 14.31 -4.59
N PHE A 55 4.51 15.06 -4.13
CA PHE A 55 3.62 15.83 -5.01
C PHE A 55 4.18 17.23 -5.31
N VAL A 56 5.49 17.39 -5.38
CA VAL A 56 6.06 18.41 -6.26
C VAL A 56 5.91 17.86 -7.67
N CYS A 57 4.79 18.21 -8.31
CA CYS A 57 4.63 18.21 -9.77
C CYS A 57 5.89 18.86 -10.33
N GLY A 58 6.86 18.05 -10.74
CA GLY A 58 7.92 18.43 -11.67
C GLY A 58 7.27 18.71 -13.01
N CYS A 59 6.49 19.78 -13.02
CA CYS A 59 5.82 20.36 -14.15
C CYS A 59 6.60 21.63 -14.46
N ILE A 60 7.83 21.43 -14.96
CA ILE A 60 8.56 22.37 -15.82
C ILE A 60 9.45 21.58 -16.77
#